data_AF-A0A6P1DH33-F1
#
_entry.id   AF-A0A6P1DH33-F1
#
_cell.length_a   1.000
_cell.length_b   1.000
_cell.length_c   1.000
_cell.angle_alpha   90.00
_cell.angle_beta   90.00
_cell.angle_gamma   90.00
#
_symmetry.space_group_name_H-M   'P 1'
#
loop_
_entity.id
_entity.type
_entity.pdbx_description
1 polymer ?
#
loop_
_entity_poly.entity_id
_entity_poly.type
_entity_poly.pdbx_seq_one_letter_code
_entity_poly.pdbx_strand_id
1 'polypeptide(L)' 'MTGIDNIKNNLIDRILATKNEKLLKAISNIFESTQSDDIVSLTSEQIEMLLMSDKDIESGNIISESELNDADSKWLN' A
#
# COMPACT_ATOMS: atom_id res chain seq x y z
N MET A 1 -5.42 19.39 -11.86
CA MET A 1 -6.40 18.60 -11.10
C MET A 1 -7.54 18.28 -12.05
N THR A 2 -7.65 17.02 -12.45
CA THR A 2 -8.62 16.58 -13.47
C THR A 2 -10.03 16.52 -12.89
N GLY A 3 -11.06 16.51 -13.73
CA GLY A 3 -12.45 16.33 -13.27
C GLY A 3 -12.64 15.02 -12.48
N ILE A 4 -11.81 14.01 -12.75
CA ILE A 4 -11.80 12.72 -12.05
C ILE A 4 -11.30 12.88 -10.60
N ASP A 5 -10.28 13.71 -10.37
CA ASP A 5 -9.74 13.94 -9.02
C ASP A 5 -10.76 14.60 -8.10
N ASN A 6 -11.55 15.54 -8.63
CA ASN A 6 -12.64 16.16 -7.87
C ASN A 6 -13.76 15.17 -7.51
N ILE A 7 -14.07 14.23 -8.41
CA ILE A 7 -15.06 13.18 -8.15
C ILE A 7 -14.57 12.25 -7.03
N LYS A 8 -13.30 11.83 -7.09
CA LYS A 8 -12.68 10.97 -6.04
C LYS A 8 -12.69 11.65 -4.67
N ASN A 9 -12.25 12.90 -4.60
CA ASN A 9 -12.20 13.64 -3.33
C ASN A 9 -13.60 13.82 -2.74
N ASN A 10 -14.61 14.14 -3.55
CA ASN A 10 -15.98 14.29 -3.06
C ASN A 10 -16.57 12.96 -2.53
N LEU A 11 -16.20 11.83 -3.14
CA LEU A 11 -16.57 10.50 -2.65
C LEU A 11 -15.91 10.19 -1.30
N ILE A 12 -14.63 10.49 -1.14
CA ILE A 12 -13.89 10.31 0.12
C ILE A 12 -14.55 11.14 1.23
N ASP A 13 -14.86 12.42 0.97
CA ASP A 13 -15.50 13.30 1.96
C ASP A 13 -16.86 12.77 2.41
N ARG A 14 -17.67 12.24 1.48
CA ARG A 14 -18.99 11.66 1.79
C ARG A 14 -18.88 10.37 2.58
N ILE A 15 -17.87 9.55 2.31
CA ILE A 15 -17.58 8.32 3.05
C ILE A 15 -17.13 8.66 4.47
N LEU A 16 -16.26 9.66 4.64
CA LEU A 16 -15.80 10.12 5.96
C LEU A 16 -16.92 10.76 6.79
N ALA A 17 -17.86 11.45 6.16
CA ALA A 17 -18.98 12.10 6.84
C ALA A 17 -20.10 11.15 7.27
N THR A 18 -20.22 9.96 6.66
CA THR A 18 -21.30 9.03 6.99
C THR A 18 -20.96 8.10 8.13
N LYS A 19 -21.91 7.87 9.04
CA LYS A 19 -21.84 6.85 10.11
C LYS A 19 -22.80 5.69 9.86
N ASN A 20 -23.41 5.64 8.68
CA ASN A 20 -24.40 4.62 8.35
C ASN A 20 -23.72 3.34 7.89
N GLU A 21 -23.69 2.34 8.77
CA GLU A 21 -23.08 1.03 8.51
C GLU A 21 -23.64 0.34 7.26
N LYS A 22 -24.96 0.40 7.04
CA LYS A 22 -25.60 -0.25 5.87
C LYS A 22 -25.14 0.37 4.56
N LEU A 23 -24.96 1.70 4.54
CA LEU A 23 -24.47 2.42 3.38
C LEU A 23 -23.00 2.07 3.10
N LEU A 24 -22.15 2.08 4.14
CA LEU A 24 -20.74 1.72 4.02
C LEU A 24 -20.56 0.28 3.52
N LYS A 25 -21.38 -0.65 4.01
CA LYS A 25 -21.37 -2.05 3.58
C LYS A 25 -21.81 -2.22 2.12
N ALA A 26 -22.83 -1.50 1.68
CA ALA A 26 -23.24 -1.51 0.28
C ALA A 26 -22.16 -0.95 -0.65
N ILE A 27 -21.47 0.11 -0.21
CA ILE A 27 -20.34 0.71 -0.94
C ILE A 27 -19.17 -0.28 -1.04
N SER A 28 -18.79 -0.94 0.06
CA SER A 28 -17.74 -1.98 0.05
C SER A 28 -18.05 -3.09 -0.95
N ASN A 29 -19.27 -3.64 -0.89
CA ASN A 29 -19.70 -4.70 -1.80
C ASN A 29 -19.67 -4.26 -3.27
N ILE A 30 -19.99 -3.00 -3.58
CA ILE A 30 -19.90 -2.47 -4.94
C ILE A 30 -18.44 -2.44 -5.40
N PHE A 31 -17.51 -1.96 -4.56
CA PHE A 31 -16.10 -1.94 -4.90
C PHE A 31 -15.53 -3.36 -5.07
N GLU A 32 -15.89 -4.29 -4.20
CA GLU A 32 -15.50 -5.71 -4.31
C GLU A 32 -16.06 -6.35 -5.59
N SER A 33 -17.28 -6.00 -6.01
CA SER A 33 -17.90 -6.53 -7.23
C SER A 33 -17.35 -5.92 -8.53
N THR A 34 -16.63 -4.80 -8.45
CA THR A 34 -16.14 -4.03 -9.61
C THR A 34 -14.62 -4.04 -9.74
N GLN A 35 -13.90 -4.49 -8.71
CA GLN A 35 -12.47 -4.77 -8.84
C GLN A 35 -12.29 -6.04 -9.65
N SER A 36 -11.72 -5.90 -10.85
CA SER A 36 -11.01 -7.00 -11.49
C SER A 36 -9.84 -7.42 -10.56
N ASP A 37 -9.52 -8.71 -10.55
CA ASP A 37 -8.52 -9.40 -9.71
C ASP A 37 -7.08 -8.83 -9.74
N ASP A 38 -6.86 -7.63 -10.26
CA ASP A 38 -5.54 -7.01 -10.47
C ASP A 38 -5.02 -6.23 -9.25
N ILE A 39 -5.75 -6.15 -8.14
CA ILE A 39 -5.20 -5.61 -6.89
C ILE A 39 -4.57 -6.76 -6.10
N VAL A 40 -3.27 -6.96 -6.33
CA VAL A 40 -2.45 -7.81 -5.46
C VAL A 40 -2.45 -7.20 -4.07
N SER A 41 -3.31 -7.73 -3.20
CA SER A 41 -3.32 -7.37 -1.79
C SER A 41 -2.12 -8.00 -1.13
N LEU A 42 -1.31 -7.18 -0.46
CA LEU A 42 -0.18 -7.67 0.32
C LEU A 42 -0.70 -8.44 1.53
N THR A 43 -0.01 -9.52 1.89
CA THR A 43 -0.28 -10.23 3.14
C THR A 43 0.17 -9.39 4.34
N SER A 44 -0.34 -9.71 5.53
CA SER A 44 0.06 -9.03 6.77
C SER A 44 1.58 -9.06 6.98
N GLU A 45 2.23 -10.18 6.66
CA GLU A 45 3.67 -10.37 6.79
C GLU A 45 4.45 -9.50 5.79
N GLN A 46 3.93 -9.34 4.57
CA GLN A 46 4.53 -8.46 3.56
C GLN A 46 4.42 -6.99 3.95
N ILE A 47 3.28 -6.58 4.52
CA ILE A 47 3.10 -5.23 5.06
C ILE A 47 4.05 -5.00 6.24
N GLU A 48 4.18 -5.97 7.14
CA GLU A 48 5.12 -5.90 8.27
C GLU A 48 6.57 -5.75 7.80
N MET A 49 6.97 -6.48 6.76
CA MET A 49 8.30 -6.36 6.15
C MET A 49 8.58 -4.95 5.61
N LEU A 50 7.59 -4.33 4.96
CA LEU A 50 7.71 -2.94 4.47
C LEU A 50 7.82 -1.95 5.64
N LEU A 51 7.04 -2.13 6.70
CA LEU A 51 7.12 -1.27 7.89
C LEU A 51 8.46 -1.40 8.63
N MET A 52 9.08 -2.58 8.61
CA MET A 52 10.44 -2.77 9.12
C MET A 52 11.47 -2.05 8.24
N SER A 53 11.32 -2.15 6.92
CA SER A 53 12.17 -1.42 5.96
C SER A 53 12.12 0.09 6.18
N ASP A 54 10.94 0.66 6.42
CA ASP A 54 10.81 2.11 6.71
C ASP A 54 11.59 2.51 7.98
N LYS A 55 11.53 1.69 9.03
CA LYS A 55 12.31 1.92 10.27
C LYS A 55 13.81 1.80 10.05
N ASP A 56 14.25 0.87 9.21
CA ASP A 56 15.66 0.69 8.88
C ASP A 56 16.19 1.90 8.10
N ILE A 57 15.39 2.47 7.19
CA ILE A 57 15.72 3.72 6.49
C ILE A 57 15.83 4.89 7.47
N GLU A 58 14.86 5.06 8.37
CA GLU A 58 14.89 6.12 9.40
C GLU A 58 16.09 5.98 10.35
N SER A 59 16.47 4.74 10.68
CA SER A 59 17.58 4.43 11.58
C SER A 59 18.94 4.48 10.88
N GLY A 60 18.97 4.62 9.55
CA GLY A 60 20.21 4.59 8.76
C GLY A 60 20.81 3.20 8.60
N ASN A 61 20.05 2.13 8.85
CA ASN A 61 20.43 0.73 8.65
C ASN A 61 20.35 0.35 7.15
N ILE A 62 20.97 1.15 6.29
CA ILE A 62 21.01 0.93 4.86
C ILE A 62 22.41 0.51 4.44
N ILE A 63 22.49 -0.34 3.42
CA ILE A 63 23.76 -0.70 2.78
C ILE A 63 23.78 -0.12 1.37
N SER A 64 24.95 0.28 0.90
CA SER A 64 25.11 0.73 -0.48
C SER A 64 25.06 -0.45 -1.44
N GLU A 65 24.67 -0.19 -2.68
CA GLU A 65 24.68 -1.19 -3.76
C GLU A 65 26.07 -1.82 -3.96
N SER A 66 27.14 -1.04 -3.77
CA SER A 66 28.51 -1.55 -3.86
C SER A 66 28.82 -2.57 -2.77
N GLU A 67 28.37 -2.33 -1.53
CA GLU A 67 28.58 -3.26 -0.41
C GLU A 67 27.76 -4.54 -0.60
N LEU A 68 26.55 -4.43 -1.15
CA LEU A 68 25.69 -5.55 -1.46
C LEU A 68 26.31 -6.43 -2.56
N ASN A 69 26.79 -5.82 -3.65
CA ASN A 69 27.46 -6.54 -4.74
C ASN A 69 28.74 -7.27 -4.29
N ASP A 70 29.51 -6.68 -3.39
CA ASP A 70 30.70 -7.31 -2.81
C ASP A 70 30.34 -8.51 -1.92
N ALA A 71 29.23 -8.42 -1.16
CA ALA A 71 28.73 -9.50 -0.33
C ALA A 71 28.22 -10.67 -1.19
N ASP A 72 27.44 -10.37 -2.23
CA ASP A 72 26.94 -11.37 -3.19
C ASP A 72 28.08 -12.09 -3.91
N SER A 73 29.09 -11.35 -4.34
CA SER A 73 30.29 -11.92 -4.99
C SER A 73 31.08 -12.84 -4.06
N LYS A 74 31.13 -12.54 -2.75
CA LYS A 74 31.77 -13.42 -1.76
C LYS A 74 30.93 -14.65 -1.43
N TRP A 75 29.61 -14.54 -1.51
CA TRP A 75 28.70 -15.66 -1.25
C TRP A 75 28.68 -16.69 -2.38
N LEU A 76 28.87 -16.24 -3.63
CA LEU A 76 28.88 -17.09 -4.82
C LEU A 76 30.20 -17.84 -5.07
N ASN A 77 31.27 -17.55 -4.31
CA ASN A 77 32.59 -18.19 -4.41
C ASN A 77 32.83 -19.19 -3.27
#